data_AF-A0A550I119-F1
#
_entry.id   AF-A0A550I119-F1
#
_cell.length_a   1.000
_cell.length_b   1.000
_cell.length_c   1.000
_cell.angle_alpha   90.00
_cell.angle_beta   90.00
_cell.angle_gamma   90.00
#
_symmetry.space_group_name_H-M   'P 1'
#
loop_
_entity.id
_entity.type
_entity.pdbx_description
1 polymer ?
#
loop_
_entity_poly.entity_id
_entity_poly.type
_entity_poly.pdbx_seq_one_letter_code
_entity_poly.pdbx_strand_id
1 'polypeptide(L)'
;MIHNRPAGSRRLARAALALPVAALLLAGCGDPGDLRGSGPTSTAVGPTLLWPEVPPAASPALDYGEADTETVQGVTAPGDDIREVDPVTVFRAEIARHPDLYTDDGASYAETAKRTKECGKKGERGRKCPVLRPYYRDITGDGRDDMVLGVRMPENQLGVRAYTFIGHRLVEVMATTDSTLSVQVADHDVIIRSPSTLAGCEYRTVWSWDRRQKAMLAAKDEILRVGATATPGGPTPTRSPAADSR
;
A
#
# COMPACT_ATOMS: atom_id res chain seq x y z
N MET A 1 -14.05 49.58 -45.82
CA MET A 1 -13.01 49.94 -46.80
C MET A 1 -12.05 48.77 -46.88
N ILE A 2 -12.26 47.88 -47.86
CA ILE A 2 -11.60 46.58 -48.00
C ILE A 2 -10.65 46.71 -49.19
N HIS A 3 -9.34 46.56 -48.99
CA HIS A 3 -8.36 46.50 -50.08
C HIS A 3 -7.82 45.08 -50.21
N ASN A 4 -7.89 44.59 -51.45
CA ASN A 4 -7.68 43.23 -51.88
C ASN A 4 -6.39 43.18 -52.73
N ARG A 5 -5.35 42.47 -52.23
CA ARG A 5 -4.42 41.58 -52.98
C ARG A 5 -3.58 42.18 -54.17
N PRO A 6 -2.61 41.44 -54.78
CA PRO A 6 -1.18 41.57 -54.47
C PRO A 6 -0.30 41.66 -55.75
N ALA A 7 0.99 41.32 -55.59
CA ALA A 7 1.90 40.76 -56.61
C ALA A 7 2.66 41.72 -57.54
N GLY A 8 3.98 41.77 -57.31
CA GLY A 8 4.98 42.24 -58.26
C GLY A 8 6.22 41.36 -58.17
N SER A 9 6.16 40.18 -58.78
CA SER A 9 7.29 39.27 -58.97
C SER A 9 8.36 39.90 -59.87
N ARG A 10 9.58 40.08 -59.35
CA ARG A 10 10.78 40.28 -60.18
C ARG A 10 11.79 39.16 -59.93
N ARG A 11 11.62 38.09 -60.69
CA ARG A 11 12.69 37.26 -61.25
C ARG A 11 13.53 38.17 -62.16
N LEU A 12 14.85 38.09 -62.36
CA LEU A 12 15.93 37.14 -62.11
C LEU A 12 17.21 37.94 -62.38
N ALA A 13 18.27 37.75 -61.60
CA ALA A 13 19.63 37.87 -62.11
C ALA A 13 20.57 37.12 -61.16
N ARG A 14 20.87 35.87 -61.53
CA ARG A 14 21.99 35.11 -60.96
C ARG A 14 23.27 35.72 -61.52
N ALA A 15 24.08 36.31 -60.66
CA ALA A 15 25.50 36.48 -60.91
C ALA A 15 26.24 35.65 -59.85
N ALA A 16 26.87 34.57 -60.31
CA ALA A 16 27.72 33.72 -59.50
C ALA A 16 29.06 34.41 -59.28
N LEU A 17 29.49 34.52 -58.02
CA LEU A 17 30.89 34.69 -57.65
C LEU A 17 31.19 33.68 -56.55
N ALA A 18 31.92 32.64 -56.93
CA ALA A 18 32.47 31.64 -56.04
C ALA A 18 33.67 32.24 -55.30
N LEU A 19 33.64 32.17 -53.97
CA LEU A 19 34.79 32.35 -53.09
C LEU A 19 34.97 31.03 -52.30
N PRO A 20 36.15 30.38 -52.34
CA PRO A 20 36.41 29.20 -51.55
C PRO A 20 36.88 29.66 -50.16
N VAL A 21 35.99 29.67 -49.16
CA VAL A 21 36.42 29.78 -47.76
C VAL A 21 36.65 28.36 -47.24
N ALA A 22 37.93 28.03 -47.16
CA ALA A 22 38.45 26.82 -46.58
C ALA A 22 38.08 26.70 -45.10
N ALA A 23 37.59 25.51 -44.74
CA ALA A 23 37.84 24.76 -43.52
C ALA A 23 38.21 25.54 -42.24
N LEU A 24 37.19 25.81 -41.42
CA LEU A 24 37.30 25.86 -39.95
C LEU A 24 36.10 25.10 -39.36
N LEU A 25 36.08 23.78 -39.55
CA LEU A 25 35.25 22.84 -38.77
C LEU A 25 36.21 22.01 -37.92
N LEU A 26 36.89 22.66 -36.98
CA LEU A 26 37.75 22.00 -36.00
C LEU A 26 37.25 22.34 -34.61
N ALA A 27 36.96 21.27 -33.87
CA ALA A 27 36.65 21.20 -32.45
C ALA A 27 35.27 21.73 -32.01
N GLY A 28 34.28 20.85 -32.15
CA GLY A 28 33.07 20.85 -31.32
C GLY A 28 32.68 19.43 -30.95
N CYS A 29 33.64 18.57 -30.59
CA CYS A 29 33.31 17.38 -29.80
C CYS A 29 32.81 17.91 -28.46
N GLY A 30 31.49 17.94 -28.29
CA GLY A 30 30.90 18.25 -26.99
C GLY A 30 31.50 17.31 -25.97
N ASP A 31 32.11 17.88 -24.94
CA ASP A 31 32.45 17.16 -23.73
C ASP A 31 31.18 16.43 -23.27
N PRO A 32 31.17 15.09 -23.18
CA PRO A 32 30.06 14.39 -22.56
C PRO A 32 30.22 14.70 -21.07
N GLY A 33 29.70 15.86 -20.65
CA GLY A 33 29.95 16.43 -19.33
C GLY A 33 29.82 15.35 -18.27
N ASP A 34 30.78 15.34 -17.35
CA ASP A 34 30.96 14.29 -16.34
C ASP A 34 29.62 13.74 -15.85
N LEU A 35 29.39 12.44 -16.06
CA LEU A 35 28.21 11.73 -15.58
C LEU A 35 28.16 11.85 -14.06
N ARG A 36 27.40 12.83 -13.57
CA ARG A 36 27.11 12.99 -12.15
C ARG A 36 26.14 11.89 -11.75
N GLY A 37 26.63 10.90 -11.01
CA GLY A 37 25.75 9.94 -10.34
C GLY A 37 24.75 10.70 -9.46
N SER A 38 23.48 10.34 -9.52
CA SER A 38 22.35 10.91 -8.77
C SER A 38 22.41 10.64 -7.25
N GLY A 39 23.59 10.30 -6.73
CA GLY A 39 23.77 9.75 -5.40
C GLY A 39 23.41 8.27 -5.32
N PRO A 40 23.61 7.65 -4.14
CA PRO A 40 23.24 6.27 -3.90
C PRO A 40 21.73 6.07 -4.10
N THR A 41 21.36 5.07 -4.90
CA THR A 41 19.97 4.61 -4.98
C THR A 41 19.62 3.90 -3.68
N SER A 42 18.55 4.34 -3.02
CA SER A 42 18.02 3.65 -1.83
C SER A 42 17.75 2.19 -2.18
N THR A 43 18.19 1.26 -1.32
CA THR A 43 17.89 -0.16 -1.51
C THR A 43 16.38 -0.34 -1.39
N ALA A 44 15.74 -0.89 -2.42
CA ALA A 44 14.31 -1.17 -2.38
C ALA A 44 14.03 -2.14 -1.22
N VAL A 45 13.35 -1.66 -0.19
CA VAL A 45 12.82 -2.52 0.87
C VAL A 45 11.55 -3.15 0.32
N GLY A 46 11.57 -4.48 0.15
CA GLY A 46 10.41 -5.22 -0.31
C GLY A 46 9.22 -5.08 0.66
N PRO A 47 7.98 -5.34 0.21
CA PRO A 47 6.82 -5.31 1.07
C PRO A 47 6.99 -6.26 2.26
N THR A 48 6.64 -5.78 3.46
CA THR A 48 6.59 -6.62 4.66
C THR A 48 5.21 -7.25 4.77
N LEU A 49 5.15 -8.58 4.70
CA LEU A 49 3.91 -9.33 4.91
C LEU A 49 3.52 -9.31 6.39
N LEU A 50 2.30 -8.86 6.67
CA LEU A 50 1.73 -8.87 8.01
C LEU A 50 0.89 -10.12 8.23
N TRP A 51 0.97 -10.66 9.45
CA TRP A 51 0.17 -11.80 9.93
C TRP A 51 0.08 -12.99 8.97
N PRO A 52 1.21 -13.56 8.52
CA PRO A 52 1.21 -14.72 7.61
C PRO A 52 0.50 -15.96 8.18
N GLU A 53 0.28 -16.00 9.49
CA GLU A 53 -0.48 -17.03 10.18
C GLU A 53 -2.01 -16.92 10.02
N VAL A 54 -2.53 -15.80 9.49
CA VAL A 54 -3.96 -15.65 9.19
C VAL A 54 -4.25 -16.39 7.88
N PRO A 55 -5.16 -17.38 7.88
CA PRO A 55 -5.52 -18.08 6.65
C PRO A 55 -6.11 -17.11 5.63
N PRO A 56 -5.74 -17.20 4.35
CA PRO A 56 -6.32 -16.35 3.31
C PRO A 56 -7.81 -16.64 3.16
N ALA A 57 -8.60 -15.57 3.02
CA ALA A 57 -10.04 -15.70 2.80
C ALA A 57 -10.35 -16.39 1.48
N ALA A 58 -11.36 -17.25 1.48
CA ALA A 58 -11.77 -18.03 0.31
C ALA A 58 -12.88 -17.34 -0.51
N SER A 59 -13.52 -16.31 0.03
CA SER A 59 -14.66 -15.64 -0.60
C SER A 59 -14.65 -14.14 -0.30
N PRO A 60 -15.08 -13.29 -1.25
CA PRO A 60 -15.09 -11.84 -1.08
C PRO A 60 -16.00 -11.42 0.06
N ALA A 61 -15.69 -10.30 0.70
CA ALA A 61 -16.65 -9.62 1.55
C ALA A 61 -17.79 -9.08 0.68
N LEU A 62 -19.02 -9.17 1.19
CA LEU A 62 -20.20 -8.62 0.52
C LEU A 62 -20.36 -7.12 0.77
N ASP A 63 -19.73 -6.60 1.83
CA ASP A 63 -19.72 -5.20 2.21
C ASP A 63 -18.27 -4.79 2.51
N TYR A 64 -17.83 -3.68 1.90
CA TYR A 64 -16.50 -3.11 2.09
C TYR A 64 -16.63 -1.97 3.09
N GLY A 65 -15.94 -2.05 4.22
CA GLY A 65 -15.97 -0.96 5.22
C GLY A 65 -15.49 0.37 4.65
N GLU A 66 -16.17 1.46 5.03
CA GLU A 66 -15.77 2.83 4.69
C GLU A 66 -14.59 3.30 5.54
N ALA A 67 -13.75 4.16 4.96
CA ALA A 67 -12.56 4.67 5.63
C ALA A 67 -12.87 5.93 6.42
N ASP A 68 -13.09 5.76 7.72
CA ASP A 68 -13.26 6.86 8.65
C ASP A 68 -11.99 7.10 9.49
N THR A 69 -11.85 8.33 9.97
CA THR A 69 -10.86 8.66 11.00
C THR A 69 -11.54 8.93 12.32
N GLU A 70 -11.04 8.37 13.42
CA GLU A 70 -11.60 8.58 14.74
C GLU A 70 -10.53 8.79 15.81
N THR A 71 -10.77 9.73 16.73
CA THR A 71 -9.89 9.88 17.90
C THR A 71 -10.18 8.80 18.93
N VAL A 72 -9.14 8.03 19.29
CA VAL A 72 -9.23 7.01 20.32
C VAL A 72 -9.28 7.67 21.69
N GLN A 73 -10.40 7.50 22.41
CA GLN A 73 -10.59 8.12 23.71
C GLN A 73 -9.87 7.33 24.82
N GLY A 74 -9.28 8.05 25.77
CA GLY A 74 -8.71 7.46 26.99
C GLY A 74 -7.39 6.71 26.82
N VAL A 75 -6.80 6.73 25.62
CA VAL A 75 -5.49 6.13 25.35
C VAL A 75 -4.45 7.23 25.12
N THR A 76 -3.36 7.16 25.87
CA THR A 76 -2.22 8.07 25.78
C THR A 76 -0.93 7.29 25.91
N ALA A 77 0.19 7.86 25.45
CA ALA A 77 1.52 7.28 25.62
C ALA A 77 2.54 8.36 26.02
N PRO A 78 3.55 8.02 26.84
CA PRO A 78 4.64 8.93 27.13
C PRO A 78 5.31 9.43 25.85
N GLY A 79 5.45 10.75 25.71
CA GLY A 79 6.09 11.34 24.52
C GLY A 79 5.39 11.02 23.20
N ASP A 80 4.11 10.66 23.24
CA ASP A 80 3.35 10.18 22.09
C ASP A 80 3.99 8.96 21.39
N ASP A 81 4.76 8.14 22.12
CA ASP A 81 5.38 6.94 21.55
C ASP A 81 4.33 5.85 21.33
N ILE A 82 3.98 5.58 20.08
CA ILE A 82 2.96 4.60 19.74
C ILE A 82 3.34 3.16 20.12
N ARG A 83 4.63 2.88 20.33
CA ARG A 83 5.10 1.55 20.75
C ARG A 83 4.78 1.27 22.21
N GLU A 84 4.52 2.31 23.00
CA GLU A 84 4.09 2.22 24.40
C GLU A 84 2.56 2.06 24.54
N VAL A 85 1.81 2.12 23.42
CA VAL A 85 0.37 1.91 23.43
C VAL A 85 0.06 0.41 23.44
N ASP A 86 -0.78 -0.03 24.38
CA ASP A 86 -1.32 -1.39 24.37
C ASP A 86 -2.40 -1.55 23.27
N PRO A 87 -2.17 -2.37 22.24
CA PRO A 87 -3.11 -2.55 21.13
C PRO A 87 -4.45 -3.14 21.57
N VAL A 88 -4.47 -3.95 22.65
CA VAL A 88 -5.72 -4.50 23.19
C VAL A 88 -6.56 -3.41 23.84
N THR A 89 -5.91 -2.46 24.50
CA THR A 89 -6.59 -1.31 25.12
C THR A 89 -7.16 -0.37 24.05
N VAL A 90 -6.45 -0.16 22.94
CA VAL A 90 -6.98 0.59 21.78
C VAL A 90 -8.23 -0.08 21.22
N PHE A 91 -8.18 -1.38 20.95
CA PHE A 91 -9.35 -2.07 20.40
C PHE A 91 -10.53 -2.13 21.38
N ARG A 92 -10.28 -2.15 22.69
CA ARG A 92 -11.34 -2.00 23.70
C ARG A 92 -12.00 -0.62 23.67
N ALA A 93 -11.24 0.43 23.36
CA ALA A 93 -11.81 1.77 23.19
C ALA A 93 -12.71 1.84 21.95
N GLU A 94 -12.34 1.17 20.84
CA GLU A 94 -13.21 1.01 19.66
C GLU A 94 -14.53 0.30 20.03
N ILE A 95 -14.45 -0.84 20.72
CA ILE A 95 -15.64 -1.59 21.18
C ILE A 95 -16.56 -0.72 22.04
N ALA A 96 -16.00 0.05 22.98
CA ALA A 96 -16.78 0.90 23.87
C ALA A 96 -17.46 2.07 23.13
N ARG A 97 -16.90 2.48 21.99
CA ARG A 97 -17.33 3.64 21.22
C ARG A 97 -18.44 3.31 20.22
N HIS A 98 -18.47 2.08 19.73
CA HIS A 98 -19.39 1.54 18.72
C HIS A 98 -20.26 0.41 19.28
N PRO A 99 -21.12 0.69 20.28
CA PRO A 99 -21.93 -0.36 20.91
C PRO A 99 -22.90 -1.01 19.92
N ASP A 100 -23.40 -0.28 18.93
CA ASP A 100 -24.24 -0.76 17.84
C ASP A 100 -23.58 -1.87 17.01
N LEU A 101 -22.26 -1.79 16.84
CA LEU A 101 -21.47 -2.80 16.13
C LEU A 101 -21.01 -3.95 17.04
N TYR A 102 -20.80 -3.71 18.33
CA TYR A 102 -20.09 -4.65 19.21
C TYR A 102 -20.84 -5.20 20.42
N THR A 103 -21.82 -4.49 20.98
CA THR A 103 -22.40 -4.87 22.29
C THR A 103 -23.91 -4.81 22.38
N ASP A 104 -24.57 -4.04 21.53
CA ASP A 104 -26.03 -3.93 21.49
C ASP A 104 -26.66 -5.24 20.98
N ASP A 105 -27.95 -5.41 21.26
CA ASP A 105 -28.67 -6.61 20.85
C ASP A 105 -28.70 -6.72 19.32
N GLY A 106 -28.14 -7.81 18.78
CA GLY A 106 -28.02 -8.03 17.35
C GLY A 106 -26.77 -7.43 16.69
N ALA A 107 -25.84 -6.88 17.48
CA ALA A 107 -24.58 -6.32 17.00
C ALA A 107 -23.76 -7.32 16.16
N SER A 108 -23.36 -6.91 14.95
CA SER A 108 -22.67 -7.75 13.97
C SER A 108 -21.34 -8.32 14.47
N TYR A 109 -20.66 -7.62 15.39
CA TYR A 109 -19.33 -7.98 15.90
C TYR A 109 -19.33 -8.40 17.39
N ALA A 110 -20.50 -8.78 17.94
CA ALA A 110 -20.64 -9.20 19.33
C ALA A 110 -19.70 -10.35 19.75
N GLU A 111 -19.47 -11.32 18.86
CA GLU A 111 -18.55 -12.43 19.12
C GLU A 111 -17.09 -11.95 19.21
N THR A 112 -16.68 -10.97 18.39
CA THR A 112 -15.35 -10.36 18.48
C THR A 112 -15.18 -9.66 19.82
N ALA A 113 -16.14 -8.83 20.24
CA ALA A 113 -16.10 -8.14 21.53
C ALA A 113 -16.00 -9.13 22.71
N LYS A 114 -16.72 -10.26 22.63
CA LYS A 114 -16.63 -11.33 23.61
C LYS A 114 -15.23 -11.95 23.65
N ARG A 115 -14.64 -12.26 22.50
CA ARG A 115 -13.29 -12.84 22.41
C ARG A 115 -12.18 -11.89 22.90
N THR A 116 -12.37 -10.58 22.81
CA THR A 116 -11.43 -9.59 23.37
C THR A 116 -11.24 -9.72 24.89
N LYS A 117 -12.19 -10.34 25.61
CA LYS A 117 -12.05 -10.66 27.04
C LYS A 117 -10.98 -11.71 27.32
N GLU A 118 -10.58 -12.48 26.30
CA GLU A 118 -9.55 -13.50 26.38
C GLU A 118 -8.13 -12.95 26.19
N CYS A 119 -8.00 -11.72 25.68
CA CYS A 119 -6.72 -11.05 25.53
C CYS A 119 -6.02 -10.83 26.88
N GLY A 120 -4.73 -11.19 26.94
CA GLY A 120 -3.92 -11.16 28.17
C GLY A 120 -4.05 -12.40 29.07
N LYS A 121 -4.93 -13.36 28.74
CA LYS A 121 -5.00 -14.66 29.44
C LYS A 121 -3.85 -15.57 28.98
N LYS A 122 -3.45 -16.52 29.83
CA LYS A 122 -2.43 -17.53 29.50
C LYS A 122 -3.03 -18.73 28.74
N GLY A 123 -2.19 -19.47 28.02
CA GLY A 123 -2.57 -20.73 27.38
C GLY A 123 -3.55 -20.57 26.22
N GLU A 124 -4.42 -21.56 26.02
CA GLU A 124 -5.39 -21.60 24.92
C GLU A 124 -6.32 -20.39 24.89
N ARG A 125 -6.72 -19.88 26.06
CA ARG A 125 -7.58 -18.70 26.18
C ARG A 125 -6.91 -17.48 25.56
N GLY A 126 -5.64 -17.20 25.90
CA GLY A 126 -4.88 -16.11 25.29
C GLY A 126 -4.77 -16.22 23.77
N ARG A 127 -4.67 -17.44 23.23
CA ARG A 127 -4.64 -17.69 21.78
C ARG A 127 -5.95 -17.35 21.07
N LYS A 128 -7.07 -17.24 21.79
CA LYS A 128 -8.38 -16.81 21.27
C LYS A 128 -8.53 -15.29 21.19
N CYS A 129 -7.55 -14.51 21.65
CA CYS A 129 -7.55 -13.06 21.48
C CYS A 129 -7.65 -12.72 19.98
N PRO A 130 -8.62 -11.89 19.55
CA PRO A 130 -8.79 -11.54 18.15
C PRO A 130 -7.76 -10.50 17.69
N VAL A 131 -7.18 -9.74 18.61
CA VAL A 131 -6.17 -8.72 18.34
C VAL A 131 -4.84 -9.39 17.98
N LEU A 132 -4.36 -9.12 16.77
CA LEU A 132 -3.10 -9.66 16.26
C LEU A 132 -1.90 -8.83 16.73
N ARG A 133 -0.69 -9.32 16.47
CA ARG A 133 0.54 -8.61 16.82
C ARG A 133 0.60 -7.28 16.05
N PRO A 134 0.78 -6.13 16.72
CA PRO A 134 0.90 -4.85 16.02
C PRO A 134 2.18 -4.81 15.18
N TYR A 135 2.11 -4.10 14.06
CA TYR A 135 3.26 -3.75 13.24
C TYR A 135 3.51 -2.25 13.34
N TYR A 136 4.77 -1.85 13.53
CA TYR A 136 5.15 -0.46 13.75
C TYR A 136 6.11 0.01 12.68
N ARG A 137 5.73 1.09 11.99
CA ARG A 137 6.50 1.72 10.91
C ARG A 137 5.96 3.13 10.69
N ASP A 138 6.83 4.06 10.31
CA ASP A 138 6.42 5.36 9.79
C ASP A 138 5.68 5.23 8.45
N ILE A 139 4.34 5.23 8.48
CA ILE A 139 3.46 5.21 7.30
C ILE A 139 2.93 6.61 6.96
N THR A 140 3.07 7.58 7.87
CA THR A 140 2.65 8.97 7.65
C THR A 140 3.76 9.84 7.03
N GLY A 141 5.00 9.36 7.04
CA GLY A 141 6.19 10.02 6.52
C GLY A 141 6.68 11.18 7.40
N ASP A 142 6.34 11.18 8.70
CA ASP A 142 6.69 12.25 9.64
C ASP A 142 7.96 11.95 10.47
N GLY A 143 8.58 10.79 10.25
CA GLY A 143 9.77 10.32 10.94
C GLY A 143 9.48 9.58 12.25
N ARG A 144 8.21 9.35 12.60
CA ARG A 144 7.79 8.63 13.80
C ARG A 144 7.06 7.36 13.39
N ASP A 145 7.17 6.33 14.22
CA ASP A 145 6.42 5.11 13.93
C ASP A 145 4.92 5.31 14.16
N ASP A 146 4.15 4.69 13.28
CA ASP A 146 2.71 4.50 13.38
C ASP A 146 2.40 3.03 13.67
N MET A 147 1.15 2.70 14.00
CA MET A 147 0.73 1.32 14.33
C MET A 147 -0.28 0.80 13.31
N VAL A 148 0.05 -0.31 12.66
CA VAL A 148 -0.90 -1.12 11.88
C VAL A 148 -1.33 -2.31 12.72
N LEU A 149 -2.65 -2.46 12.92
CA LEU A 149 -3.24 -3.48 13.77
C LEU A 149 -4.25 -4.33 13.00
N GLY A 150 -4.17 -5.63 13.23
CA GLY A 150 -5.09 -6.61 12.67
C GLY A 150 -6.01 -7.16 13.76
N VAL A 151 -7.28 -7.34 13.45
CA VAL A 151 -8.28 -7.89 14.36
C VAL A 151 -9.07 -8.96 13.62
N ARG A 152 -9.10 -10.17 14.16
CA ARG A 152 -9.95 -11.24 13.63
C ARG A 152 -11.42 -10.88 13.87
N MET A 153 -12.17 -10.76 12.78
CA MET A 153 -13.60 -10.44 12.78
C MET A 153 -14.42 -11.71 12.50
N PRO A 154 -15.76 -11.66 12.61
CA PRO A 154 -16.61 -12.79 12.23
C PRO A 154 -16.41 -13.20 10.75
N GLU A 155 -16.92 -14.38 10.38
CA GLU A 155 -16.89 -14.87 8.99
C GLU A 155 -15.49 -14.97 8.35
N ASN A 156 -14.45 -15.11 9.18
CA ASN A 156 -13.03 -15.11 8.77
C ASN A 156 -12.58 -13.81 8.09
N GLN A 157 -13.26 -12.70 8.37
CA GLN A 157 -12.81 -11.38 7.96
C GLN A 157 -11.67 -10.90 8.87
N LEU A 158 -10.90 -9.94 8.34
CA LEU A 158 -9.85 -9.24 9.06
C LEU A 158 -10.17 -7.75 9.08
N GLY A 159 -10.31 -7.21 10.29
CA GLY A 159 -10.27 -5.77 10.53
C GLY A 159 -8.82 -5.31 10.46
N VAL A 160 -8.52 -4.37 9.57
CA VAL A 160 -7.22 -3.69 9.49
C VAL A 160 -7.41 -2.26 9.94
N ARG A 161 -6.60 -1.85 10.90
CA ARG A 161 -6.59 -0.50 11.47
C ARG A 161 -5.21 0.10 11.34
N ALA A 162 -5.13 1.42 11.18
CA ALA A 162 -3.89 2.17 11.31
C ALA A 162 -4.07 3.35 12.27
N TYR A 163 -3.08 3.57 13.13
CA TYR A 163 -3.12 4.60 14.15
C TYR A 163 -1.86 5.46 14.14
N THR A 164 -2.01 6.74 14.44
CA THR A 164 -0.92 7.69 14.65
C THR A 164 -1.28 8.71 15.72
N PHE A 165 -0.30 9.45 16.23
CA PHE A 165 -0.54 10.55 17.15
C PHE A 165 -0.68 11.89 16.40
N ILE A 166 -1.85 12.53 16.53
CA ILE A 166 -2.13 13.84 15.95
C ILE A 166 -2.44 14.83 17.06
N GLY A 167 -1.53 15.77 17.32
CA GLY A 167 -1.70 16.78 18.37
C GLY A 167 -1.93 16.15 19.73
N HIS A 168 -1.04 15.23 20.13
CA HIS A 168 -1.05 14.50 21.41
C HIS A 168 -2.26 13.57 21.63
N ARG A 169 -2.98 13.23 20.56
CA ARG A 169 -4.12 12.31 20.60
C ARG A 169 -3.87 11.14 19.68
N LEU A 170 -4.11 9.93 20.16
CA LEU A 170 -4.11 8.75 19.31
C LEU A 170 -5.33 8.80 18.39
N VAL A 171 -5.10 8.73 17.09
CA VAL A 171 -6.13 8.79 16.06
C VAL A 171 -6.05 7.55 15.20
N GLU A 172 -7.18 6.86 15.04
CA GLU A 172 -7.40 5.90 13.98
C GLU A 172 -7.47 6.66 12.66
N VAL A 173 -6.50 6.43 11.79
CA VAL A 173 -6.38 7.10 10.50
C VAL A 173 -6.76 6.19 9.33
N MET A 174 -7.00 4.92 9.61
CA MET A 174 -7.51 3.92 8.67
C MET A 174 -8.33 2.90 9.46
N ALA A 175 -9.54 2.62 8.99
CA ALA A 175 -10.33 1.48 9.45
C ALA A 175 -10.95 0.79 8.24
N THR A 176 -10.75 -0.52 8.13
CA THR A 176 -11.48 -1.33 7.15
C THR A 176 -11.63 -2.75 7.68
N THR A 177 -12.66 -3.44 7.22
CA THR A 177 -12.89 -4.86 7.52
C THR A 177 -13.16 -5.55 6.20
N ASP A 178 -12.39 -6.58 5.88
CA ASP A 178 -12.50 -7.28 4.60
C ASP A 178 -12.13 -8.77 4.74
N SER A 179 -12.54 -9.56 3.76
CA SER A 179 -12.05 -10.90 3.50
C SER A 179 -10.66 -10.82 2.88
N THR A 180 -9.60 -10.87 3.69
CA THR A 180 -8.24 -10.64 3.19
C THR A 180 -7.52 -11.91 2.75
N LEU A 181 -6.82 -11.84 1.61
CA LEU A 181 -5.80 -12.80 1.19
C LEU A 181 -4.45 -12.52 1.84
N SER A 182 -4.08 -11.24 1.94
CA SER A 182 -2.84 -10.80 2.60
C SER A 182 -2.88 -9.31 2.90
N VAL A 183 -2.18 -8.90 3.96
CA VAL A 183 -1.91 -7.49 4.27
C VAL A 183 -0.41 -7.26 4.24
N GLN A 184 0.03 -6.19 3.58
CA GLN A 184 1.44 -5.84 3.46
C GLN A 184 1.66 -4.37 3.75
N VAL A 185 2.85 -4.03 4.24
CA VAL A 185 3.32 -2.63 4.31
C VAL A 185 4.52 -2.47 3.40
N ALA A 186 4.45 -1.49 2.50
CA ALA A 186 5.53 -1.16 1.58
C ALA A 186 5.76 0.35 1.58
N ASP A 187 6.96 0.78 1.98
CA ASP A 187 7.28 2.19 2.20
C ASP A 187 6.30 2.83 3.21
N HIS A 188 5.37 3.66 2.74
CA HIS A 188 4.33 4.33 3.52
C HIS A 188 2.91 3.78 3.25
N ASP A 189 2.79 2.76 2.40
CA ASP A 189 1.50 2.22 1.98
C ASP A 189 1.11 0.97 2.77
N VAL A 190 -0.18 0.88 3.12
CA VAL A 190 -0.82 -0.36 3.57
C VAL A 190 -1.54 -0.98 2.39
N ILE A 191 -1.15 -2.19 2.01
CA ILE A 191 -1.66 -2.89 0.82
C ILE A 191 -2.49 -4.08 1.30
N ILE A 192 -3.76 -4.11 0.92
CA ILE A 192 -4.67 -5.21 1.21
C ILE A 192 -4.99 -5.92 -0.10
N ARG A 193 -4.80 -7.24 -0.12
CA ARG A 193 -5.28 -8.10 -1.21
C ARG A 193 -6.47 -8.90 -0.71
N SER A 194 -7.50 -9.00 -1.53
CA SER A 194 -8.77 -9.65 -1.20
C SER A 194 -9.27 -10.46 -2.39
N PRO A 195 -10.01 -11.56 -2.19
CA PRO A 195 -10.60 -12.30 -3.30
C PRO A 195 -11.62 -11.42 -4.03
N SER A 196 -11.74 -11.59 -5.34
CA SER A 196 -12.74 -10.89 -6.16
C SER A 196 -13.98 -11.76 -6.39
N THR A 197 -15.13 -11.13 -6.59
CA THR A 197 -16.32 -11.80 -7.16
C THR A 197 -16.11 -12.18 -8.63
N LEU A 198 -15.15 -11.55 -9.32
CA LEU A 198 -14.74 -11.91 -10.66
C LEU A 198 -13.83 -13.15 -10.63
N ALA A 199 -14.28 -14.21 -11.28
CA ALA A 199 -13.55 -15.48 -11.32
C ALA A 199 -12.13 -15.31 -11.89
N GLY A 200 -11.13 -15.85 -11.17
CA GLY A 200 -9.73 -15.74 -11.57
C GLY A 200 -9.14 -14.34 -11.35
N CYS A 201 -9.78 -13.50 -10.53
CA CYS A 201 -9.26 -12.19 -10.15
C CYS A 201 -9.19 -12.04 -8.62
N GLU A 202 -8.39 -11.05 -8.21
CA GLU A 202 -8.31 -10.55 -6.84
C GLU A 202 -8.36 -9.01 -6.87
N TYR A 203 -8.79 -8.42 -5.76
CA TYR A 203 -8.65 -7.00 -5.51
C TYR A 203 -7.30 -6.72 -4.83
N ARG A 204 -6.69 -5.59 -5.18
CA ARG A 204 -5.54 -5.01 -4.48
C ARG A 204 -5.81 -3.54 -4.24
N THR A 205 -6.05 -3.22 -2.97
CA THR A 205 -6.28 -1.84 -2.53
C THR A 205 -5.01 -1.33 -1.85
N VAL A 206 -4.55 -0.16 -2.26
CA VAL A 206 -3.40 0.55 -1.69
C VAL A 206 -3.93 1.73 -0.90
N TRP A 207 -3.65 1.71 0.40
CA TRP A 207 -3.98 2.77 1.33
C TRP A 207 -2.75 3.63 1.56
N SER A 208 -2.86 4.94 1.31
CA SER A 208 -1.76 5.89 1.42
C SER A 208 -2.16 7.10 2.25
N TRP A 209 -1.21 7.65 3.01
CA TRP A 209 -1.44 8.80 3.85
C TRP A 209 -1.70 10.07 3.05
N ASP A 210 -2.82 10.74 3.31
CA ASP A 210 -3.09 12.10 2.84
C ASP A 210 -2.87 13.11 3.98
N ARG A 211 -1.83 13.93 3.85
CA ARG A 211 -1.46 14.93 4.86
C ARG A 211 -2.53 16.01 5.10
N ARG A 212 -3.38 16.30 4.11
CA ARG A 212 -4.40 17.35 4.22
C ARG A 212 -5.62 16.84 4.96
N GLN A 213 -6.07 15.64 4.63
CA GLN A 213 -7.21 14.97 5.26
C GLN A 213 -6.84 14.34 6.60
N LYS A 214 -5.55 14.10 6.83
CA LYS A 214 -5.03 13.41 8.00
C LYS A 214 -5.64 12.01 8.14
N ALA A 215 -5.74 11.32 7.02
CA ALA A 215 -6.34 9.99 6.87
C ALA A 215 -5.53 9.16 5.88
N MET A 216 -5.56 7.84 6.02
CA MET A 216 -5.17 6.92 4.96
C MET A 216 -6.34 6.78 3.99
N LEU A 217 -6.11 7.07 2.72
CA LEU A 217 -7.11 6.96 1.67
C LEU A 217 -6.81 5.73 0.81
N ALA A 218 -7.86 5.08 0.28
CA ALA A 218 -7.73 4.07 -0.77
C ALA A 218 -7.26 4.73 -2.08
N ALA A 219 -5.97 5.08 -2.14
CA ALA A 219 -5.36 5.85 -3.21
C ALA A 219 -5.33 5.08 -4.54
N LYS A 220 -5.37 3.74 -4.46
CA LYS A 220 -5.45 2.88 -5.64
C LYS A 220 -6.28 1.65 -5.33
N ASP A 221 -7.17 1.29 -6.24
CA ASP A 221 -7.89 0.02 -6.21
C ASP A 221 -7.76 -0.68 -7.57
N GLU A 222 -7.25 -1.91 -7.55
CA GLU A 222 -6.90 -2.68 -8.74
C GLU A 222 -7.59 -4.03 -8.75
N ILE A 223 -8.11 -4.45 -9.90
CA ILE A 223 -8.52 -5.83 -10.15
C ILE A 223 -7.38 -6.54 -10.89
N LEU A 224 -6.74 -7.49 -10.22
CA LEU A 224 -5.62 -8.24 -10.78
C LEU A 224 -6.10 -9.61 -11.21
N ARG A 225 -5.76 -10.04 -12.43
CA ARG A 225 -5.95 -11.43 -12.82
C ARG A 225 -4.93 -12.29 -12.11
N VAL A 226 -5.40 -13.26 -11.33
CA VAL A 226 -4.56 -14.34 -10.87
C VAL A 226 -4.48 -15.36 -11.99
N GLY A 227 -3.27 -15.53 -12.55
CA GLY A 227 -3.04 -16.60 -13.52
C GLY A 227 -3.44 -17.93 -12.91
N ALA A 228 -3.99 -18.84 -13.73
CA ALA A 228 -4.12 -20.23 -13.31
C ALA A 228 -2.73 -20.66 -12.82
N THR A 229 -2.59 -20.93 -11.53
CA THR A 229 -1.37 -21.45 -10.95
C THR A 229 -0.94 -22.60 -11.86
N ALA A 230 0.27 -22.53 -12.40
CA ALA A 230 0.86 -23.67 -13.07
C ALA A 230 0.66 -24.86 -12.14
N THR A 231 -0.12 -25.83 -12.58
CA THR A 231 -0.28 -27.09 -11.86
C THR A 231 1.13 -27.61 -11.56
N PRO A 232 1.49 -27.92 -10.31
CA PRO A 232 2.72 -28.63 -10.03
C PRO A 232 2.56 -30.05 -10.57
N GLY A 233 2.84 -30.22 -11.86
CA GLY A 233 2.58 -31.47 -12.59
C GLY A 233 3.12 -31.50 -14.02
N GLY A 234 3.96 -30.54 -14.42
CA GLY A 234 4.70 -30.63 -15.67
C GLY A 234 6.01 -31.40 -15.45
N PRO A 235 6.33 -32.45 -16.23
CA PRO A 235 7.55 -33.22 -16.04
C PRO A 235 8.77 -32.32 -16.23
N THR A 236 9.67 -32.32 -15.24
CA THR A 236 10.97 -31.68 -15.33
C THR A 236 11.70 -32.22 -16.56
N PRO A 237 12.20 -31.38 -17.48
CA PRO A 237 13.05 -31.85 -18.55
C PRO A 237 14.36 -32.35 -17.93
N THR A 238 14.53 -33.68 -17.89
CA THR A 238 15.79 -34.32 -17.51
C THR A 238 16.86 -33.85 -18.49
N ARG A 239 17.79 -33.03 -18.00
CA ARG A 239 18.99 -32.63 -18.72
C ARG A 239 19.90 -33.86 -18.80
N SER A 240 19.93 -34.54 -19.95
CA SER A 240 20.91 -35.60 -20.22
C SER A 240 22.34 -35.05 -20.10
N PRO A 241 23.26 -35.72 -19.39
CA PRO A 241 24.67 -35.35 -19.44
C PRO A 241 25.23 -35.63 -20.83
N ALA A 242 25.98 -34.67 -21.36
CA ALA A 242 26.77 -34.83 -22.57
C ALA A 242 27.85 -35.89 -22.32
N ALA A 243 27.92 -36.88 -23.21
CA ALA A 243 29.02 -37.83 -23.23
C ALA A 243 30.25 -37.14 -23.84
N ASP A 244 31.28 -36.97 -23.03
CA ASP A 244 32.66 -36.74 -23.47
C ASP A 244 33.09 -37.90 -24.37
N SER A 245 33.64 -37.60 -25.54
CA SER A 245 34.36 -38.55 -26.37
C SER A 245 35.70 -37.95 -26.78
N ARG A 246 36.77 -38.66 -26.42
CA ARG A 246 38.16 -38.46 -26.85
C ARG A 246 38.33 -38.66 -28.35
#